data_AF-A0A7Y5VU39-F1
#
_entry.id   AF-A0A7Y5VU39-F1
#
_cell.length_a   1.000
_cell.length_b   1.000
_cell.length_c   1.000
_cell.angle_alpha   90.00
_cell.angle_beta   90.00
_cell.angle_gamma   90.00
#
_symmetry.space_group_name_H-M   'P 1'
#
loop_
_entity.id
_entity.type
_entity.pdbx_description
1 polymer ?
#
loop_
_entity_poly.entity_id
_entity_poly.type
_entity_poly.pdbx_seq_one_letter_code
_entity_poly.pdbx_strand_id
1 'polypeptide(L)'
;QPLTAAPYAHFSTKPWATSGNDISYTTGNVGIGTDSPQAQLHTVGGPFYNHARFESDSTEGTWMRLVNSDLGGRDWGLLTTGTTNLEPVGSFLIRDNTTPAVRLMIDPAGSVGIGTTTPGFPLTFPNTLGDKISLWGQSGNHYGLGVQAGLLQIHSDFSASDIAFGYGTSGSFTETMRIKGNGNVGIGTATPTEKLDVVGRINVAGVEAVDQSQESYNLNLSGFIWQSFTVGQDGVLTAVEVYPSFSSASGTLTIHQGEGIGGTVLSSQPYSFSGPNQWVKFTLPSGLYVQTGEIHTMYFNVASGSLVLRASSANPYPGGVAVSGNFDILFRTYVTAEGLVNTEALSANRLSVAGNADFTGNVGIGTTTPERRLHVRGAGGTNVNGLRLTHGASGANWDLLIGGQANSFPGGFTIAYDGSATTGLVIRDTGNVGIGTATPSQRLQVAGNICATGTIGACSDARFKEHVEPVAGALEKVELLRGVTFDWKREEFPDHQFAEDRQLGFIAQEVEKVLPQVVQRSADGYLSVDYGRLTPVLVEAIKELRQDNERLRSTKNAEIQSLRDELQELKDMVRRMSAEKGD
;
A
#
# COMPACT_ATOMS: atom_id res chain seq x y z
N GLN A 1 -105.89 -50.29 65.65
CA GLN A 1 -105.69 -51.20 64.51
C GLN A 1 -104.91 -50.48 63.42
N PRO A 2 -104.10 -51.22 62.66
CA PRO A 2 -102.93 -50.74 61.92
C PRO A 2 -103.28 -50.30 60.49
N LEU A 3 -102.44 -49.45 59.90
CA LEU A 3 -102.29 -49.25 58.46
C LEU A 3 -100.85 -48.77 58.24
N THR A 4 -99.99 -49.26 57.35
CA THR A 4 -99.89 -50.44 56.48
C THR A 4 -98.44 -50.37 55.98
N ALA A 5 -97.71 -51.48 55.97
CA ALA A 5 -96.35 -51.53 55.45
C ALA A 5 -96.35 -51.30 53.92
N ALA A 6 -95.51 -50.38 53.43
CA ALA A 6 -95.09 -50.34 52.03
C ALA A 6 -93.71 -51.03 51.89
N PRO A 7 -93.44 -51.68 50.74
CA PRO A 7 -92.55 -52.83 50.69
C PRO A 7 -91.10 -52.51 50.30
N TYR A 8 -90.27 -53.48 50.68
CA TYR A 8 -88.90 -53.82 50.28
C TYR A 8 -88.35 -53.25 48.96
N ALA A 9 -87.02 -53.09 49.02
CA ALA A 9 -86.03 -53.10 47.94
C ALA A 9 -85.65 -51.75 47.32
N HIS A 10 -84.54 -51.19 47.82
CA HIS A 10 -83.39 -50.90 46.96
C HIS A 10 -82.08 -51.15 47.73
N PHE A 11 -81.43 -52.27 47.38
CA PHE A 11 -79.99 -52.43 47.20
C PHE A 11 -79.32 -51.08 46.80
N SER A 12 -78.07 -50.74 47.08
CA SER A 12 -76.87 -51.48 47.42
C SER A 12 -75.81 -50.41 47.73
N THR A 13 -74.87 -50.74 48.60
CA THR A 13 -73.55 -50.12 48.70
C THR A 13 -72.82 -50.17 47.34
N LYS A 14 -73.01 -49.17 46.47
CA LYS A 14 -72.15 -48.84 45.29
C LYS A 14 -72.65 -47.53 44.63
N PRO A 15 -71.83 -46.47 44.47
CA PRO A 15 -72.34 -45.13 44.11
C PRO A 15 -72.79 -44.91 42.65
N TRP A 16 -72.99 -45.93 41.81
CA TRP A 16 -73.30 -45.74 40.38
C TRP A 16 -74.27 -46.82 39.87
N ALA A 17 -75.49 -46.43 39.46
CA ALA A 17 -76.56 -47.36 39.06
C ALA A 17 -77.25 -47.03 37.71
N THR A 18 -76.73 -46.13 36.88
CA THR A 18 -77.33 -45.83 35.56
C THR A 18 -76.25 -45.80 34.47
N SER A 19 -76.34 -46.72 33.50
CA SER A 19 -75.74 -46.58 32.17
C SER A 19 -76.66 -45.68 31.33
N GLY A 20 -76.18 -44.52 30.92
CA GLY A 20 -76.85 -43.61 29.98
C GLY A 20 -75.85 -43.08 28.94
N ASN A 21 -76.32 -42.31 27.96
CA ASN A 21 -75.48 -41.82 26.85
C ASN A 21 -74.32 -40.90 27.30
N ASP A 22 -74.35 -40.41 28.54
CA ASP A 22 -73.34 -39.48 29.06
C ASP A 22 -72.34 -40.14 30.02
N ILE A 23 -72.67 -41.29 30.65
CA ILE A 23 -71.77 -42.03 31.58
C ILE A 23 -72.10 -43.54 31.54
N SER A 24 -71.06 -44.38 31.37
CA SER A 24 -71.13 -45.86 31.38
C SER A 24 -70.16 -46.46 32.40
N TYR A 25 -70.56 -47.55 33.07
CA TYR A 25 -69.70 -48.32 33.99
C TYR A 25 -69.76 -49.81 33.65
N THR A 26 -68.62 -50.40 33.32
CA THR A 26 -68.48 -51.84 33.06
C THR A 26 -67.34 -52.40 33.91
N THR A 27 -67.61 -53.42 34.73
CA THR A 27 -66.64 -54.18 35.56
C THR A 27 -65.28 -53.50 35.80
N GLY A 28 -65.28 -52.35 36.48
CA GLY A 28 -64.06 -51.64 36.90
C GLY A 28 -63.66 -50.38 36.11
N ASN A 29 -64.18 -50.16 34.89
CA ASN A 29 -63.88 -48.98 34.07
C ASN A 29 -65.06 -47.99 34.04
N VAL A 30 -64.75 -46.70 33.99
CA VAL A 30 -65.71 -45.59 33.86
C VAL A 30 -65.54 -44.92 32.50
N GLY A 31 -66.59 -44.92 31.69
CA GLY A 31 -66.69 -44.17 30.44
C GLY A 31 -67.53 -42.90 30.62
N ILE A 32 -67.09 -41.77 30.08
CA ILE A 32 -67.90 -40.53 29.96
C ILE A 32 -68.02 -40.23 28.47
N GLY A 33 -69.23 -40.22 27.92
CA GLY A 33 -69.47 -40.10 26.47
C GLY A 33 -69.11 -41.34 25.62
N THR A 34 -68.83 -42.50 26.25
CA THR A 34 -68.61 -43.80 25.58
C THR A 34 -69.11 -44.96 26.44
N ASP A 35 -69.65 -46.00 25.80
CA ASP A 35 -70.14 -47.22 26.45
C ASP A 35 -69.08 -48.34 26.54
N SER A 36 -67.95 -48.18 25.84
CA SER A 36 -66.90 -49.19 25.68
C SER A 36 -65.53 -48.67 26.18
N PRO A 37 -65.40 -48.35 27.49
CA PRO A 37 -64.19 -47.72 28.02
C PRO A 37 -62.95 -48.62 27.90
N GLN A 38 -61.88 -48.10 27.30
CA GLN A 38 -60.62 -48.82 27.05
C GLN A 38 -59.58 -48.65 28.19
N ALA A 39 -59.89 -47.82 29.17
CA ALA A 39 -59.08 -47.57 30.36
C ALA A 39 -60.00 -47.37 31.57
N GLN A 40 -59.42 -47.37 32.78
CA GLN A 40 -60.18 -47.20 34.03
C GLN A 40 -61.02 -45.91 34.06
N LEU A 41 -60.53 -44.84 33.41
CA LEU A 41 -61.30 -43.64 33.09
C LEU A 41 -61.11 -43.33 31.60
N HIS A 42 -62.18 -43.36 30.83
CA HIS A 42 -62.18 -43.05 29.39
C HIS A 42 -63.22 -41.97 29.08
N THR A 43 -62.79 -40.80 28.62
CA THR A 43 -63.68 -39.72 28.22
C THR A 43 -63.67 -39.55 26.70
N VAL A 44 -64.85 -39.51 26.09
CA VAL A 44 -65.04 -39.29 24.65
C VAL A 44 -65.91 -38.06 24.46
N GLY A 45 -65.38 -37.09 23.74
CA GLY A 45 -65.98 -35.78 23.52
C GLY A 45 -66.62 -35.72 22.15
N GLY A 46 -67.72 -34.98 22.03
CA GLY A 46 -68.37 -34.67 20.76
C GLY A 46 -67.62 -33.57 19.97
N PRO A 47 -68.29 -32.55 19.39
CA PRO A 47 -67.63 -31.48 18.62
C PRO A 47 -66.75 -30.54 19.47
N PHE A 48 -66.65 -30.78 20.78
CA PHE A 48 -65.84 -30.00 21.72
C PHE A 48 -64.70 -30.85 22.28
N TYR A 49 -63.65 -30.19 22.77
CA TYR A 49 -62.51 -30.85 23.39
C TYR A 49 -62.91 -31.60 24.68
N ASN A 50 -62.34 -32.79 24.88
CA ASN A 50 -62.35 -33.48 26.16
C ASN A 50 -61.49 -32.72 27.18
N HIS A 51 -62.09 -31.98 28.12
CA HIS A 51 -61.35 -31.30 29.19
C HIS A 51 -61.65 -31.95 30.55
N ALA A 52 -60.62 -32.13 31.37
CA ALA A 52 -60.75 -32.41 32.80
C ALA A 52 -60.38 -31.14 33.57
N ARG A 53 -61.35 -30.54 34.29
CA ARG A 53 -61.10 -29.41 35.19
C ARG A 53 -60.87 -29.94 36.60
N PHE A 54 -59.69 -29.66 37.14
CA PHE A 54 -59.37 -29.87 38.55
C PHE A 54 -59.34 -28.49 39.21
N GLU A 55 -60.06 -28.33 40.31
CA GLU A 55 -60.17 -27.06 41.03
C GLU A 55 -60.18 -27.31 42.53
N SER A 56 -59.48 -26.45 43.25
CA SER A 56 -59.37 -26.46 44.70
C SER A 56 -59.18 -25.02 45.18
N ASP A 57 -59.77 -24.68 46.32
CA ASP A 57 -59.53 -23.44 47.07
C ASP A 57 -58.41 -23.60 48.11
N SER A 58 -57.76 -24.77 48.14
CA SER A 58 -56.61 -25.03 49.01
C SER A 58 -55.49 -24.03 48.78
N THR A 59 -54.95 -23.52 49.88
CA THR A 59 -53.76 -22.66 49.85
C THR A 59 -52.51 -23.40 49.37
N GLU A 60 -52.52 -24.73 49.35
CA GLU A 60 -51.42 -25.57 48.82
C GLU A 60 -51.49 -25.79 47.29
N GLY A 61 -52.50 -25.22 46.64
CA GLY A 61 -52.71 -25.33 45.21
C GLY A 61 -53.61 -26.50 44.77
N THR A 62 -53.73 -26.67 43.46
CA THR A 62 -54.49 -27.78 42.86
C THR A 62 -53.54 -28.80 42.26
N TRP A 63 -53.70 -30.07 42.65
CA TRP A 63 -52.76 -31.15 42.34
C TRP A 63 -53.41 -32.25 41.50
N MET A 64 -52.68 -32.72 40.49
CA MET A 64 -52.87 -34.03 39.88
C MET A 64 -51.64 -34.88 40.18
N ARG A 65 -51.85 -36.01 40.86
CA ARG A 65 -50.76 -36.91 41.30
C ARG A 65 -50.73 -38.15 40.42
N LEU A 66 -49.54 -38.49 39.93
CA LEU A 66 -49.26 -39.64 39.07
C LEU A 66 -48.23 -40.53 39.78
N VAL A 67 -48.68 -41.62 40.38
CA VAL A 67 -47.82 -42.50 41.18
C VAL A 67 -47.64 -43.83 40.47
N ASN A 68 -46.39 -44.22 40.23
CA ASN A 68 -46.03 -45.61 39.91
C ASN A 68 -45.34 -46.25 41.12
N SER A 69 -45.97 -47.28 41.69
CA SER A 69 -45.49 -48.00 42.88
C SER A 69 -44.54 -49.16 42.58
N ASP A 70 -44.26 -49.45 41.31
CA ASP A 70 -43.29 -50.48 40.93
C ASP A 70 -41.86 -50.08 41.30
N LEU A 71 -40.94 -51.06 41.30
CA LEU A 71 -39.52 -50.81 41.56
C LEU A 71 -38.95 -49.81 40.54
N GLY A 72 -38.43 -48.68 41.03
CA GLY A 72 -37.93 -47.59 40.18
C GLY A 72 -39.01 -46.63 39.67
N GLY A 73 -40.28 -46.88 40.03
CA GLY A 73 -41.39 -45.97 39.81
C GLY A 73 -41.22 -44.64 40.56
N ARG A 74 -41.97 -43.64 40.11
CA ARG A 74 -41.94 -42.28 40.68
C ARG A 74 -43.33 -41.78 40.97
N ASP A 75 -43.38 -40.85 41.90
CA ASP A 75 -44.55 -40.05 42.25
C ASP A 75 -44.37 -38.65 41.68
N TRP A 76 -45.09 -38.35 40.61
CA TRP A 76 -45.07 -37.05 39.94
C TRP A 76 -46.30 -36.23 40.29
N GLY A 77 -46.10 -34.95 40.57
CA GLY A 77 -47.16 -33.95 40.69
C GLY A 77 -47.17 -33.02 39.49
N LEU A 78 -48.34 -32.83 38.90
CA LEU A 78 -48.64 -31.69 38.03
C LEU A 78 -49.56 -30.77 38.84
N LEU A 79 -49.13 -29.54 39.10
CA LEU A 79 -49.89 -28.67 40.01
C LEU A 79 -49.80 -27.20 39.62
N THR A 80 -50.81 -26.44 40.03
CA THR A 80 -50.74 -24.97 40.11
C THR A 80 -50.72 -24.56 41.58
N THR A 81 -49.81 -23.66 41.94
CA THR A 81 -49.54 -23.30 43.35
C THR A 81 -50.56 -22.33 43.93
N GLY A 82 -50.88 -22.51 45.21
CA GLY A 82 -51.62 -21.56 46.03
C GLY A 82 -50.69 -20.71 46.91
N THR A 83 -51.26 -20.03 47.91
CA THR A 83 -50.57 -19.03 48.74
C THR A 83 -49.64 -19.60 49.81
N THR A 84 -49.70 -20.89 50.15
CA THR A 84 -48.81 -21.52 51.15
C THR A 84 -47.69 -22.37 50.53
N ASN A 85 -47.62 -22.46 49.19
CA ASN A 85 -46.48 -23.06 48.52
C ASN A 85 -45.21 -22.22 48.72
N LEU A 86 -44.04 -22.88 48.66
CA LEU A 86 -42.75 -22.19 48.71
C LEU A 86 -42.42 -21.50 47.38
N GLU A 87 -42.98 -22.03 46.29
CA GLU A 87 -42.92 -21.49 44.95
C GLU A 87 -43.90 -20.32 44.78
N PRO A 88 -43.66 -19.39 43.83
CA PRO A 88 -44.54 -18.25 43.60
C PRO A 88 -45.99 -18.68 43.34
N VAL A 89 -46.95 -17.93 43.89
CA VAL A 89 -48.39 -18.22 43.78
C VAL A 89 -48.86 -18.20 42.32
N GLY A 90 -49.63 -19.20 41.90
CA GLY A 90 -50.13 -19.33 40.53
C GLY A 90 -49.11 -19.89 39.53
N SER A 91 -47.99 -20.44 40.00
CA SER A 91 -47.00 -21.11 39.15
C SER A 91 -47.49 -22.50 38.74
N PHE A 92 -47.23 -22.90 37.50
CA PHE A 92 -47.40 -24.27 37.03
C PHE A 92 -46.12 -25.08 37.26
N LEU A 93 -46.21 -26.24 37.93
CA LEU A 93 -45.05 -27.08 38.28
C LEU A 93 -45.19 -28.52 37.76
N ILE A 94 -44.05 -29.10 37.40
CA ILE A 94 -43.80 -30.54 37.36
C ILE A 94 -42.88 -30.87 38.54
N ARG A 95 -43.42 -31.58 39.53
CA ARG A 95 -42.73 -31.93 40.77
C ARG A 95 -42.49 -33.42 40.87
N ASP A 96 -41.28 -33.80 41.23
CA ASP A 96 -40.95 -35.15 41.67
C ASP A 96 -41.21 -35.21 43.17
N ASN A 97 -42.23 -35.94 43.61
CA ASN A 97 -42.54 -36.14 45.03
C ASN A 97 -41.73 -37.30 45.63
N THR A 98 -41.17 -38.20 44.82
CA THR A 98 -40.27 -39.25 45.30
C THR A 98 -38.97 -38.65 45.82
N THR A 99 -38.41 -37.71 45.07
CA THR A 99 -37.31 -36.85 45.53
C THR A 99 -37.82 -35.40 45.54
N PRO A 100 -38.40 -34.91 46.66
CA PRO A 100 -39.32 -33.78 46.73
C PRO A 100 -38.72 -32.49 46.14
N ALA A 101 -38.80 -32.35 44.81
CA ALA A 101 -38.08 -31.35 44.04
C ALA A 101 -38.87 -30.95 42.79
N VAL A 102 -38.86 -29.66 42.49
CA VAL A 102 -39.43 -29.12 41.25
C VAL A 102 -38.44 -29.37 40.11
N ARG A 103 -38.92 -30.00 39.03
CA ARG A 103 -38.10 -30.30 37.84
C ARG A 103 -38.32 -29.28 36.73
N LEU A 104 -39.56 -28.81 36.60
CA LEU A 104 -39.93 -27.72 35.70
C LEU A 104 -40.95 -26.83 36.40
N MET A 105 -40.83 -25.52 36.22
CA MET A 105 -41.76 -24.52 36.69
C MET A 105 -41.99 -23.47 35.61
N ILE A 106 -43.21 -22.95 35.52
CA ILE A 106 -43.55 -21.71 34.83
C ILE A 106 -44.16 -20.78 35.87
N ASP A 107 -43.54 -19.63 36.10
CA ASP A 107 -44.07 -18.63 37.03
C ASP A 107 -45.25 -17.83 36.41
N PRO A 108 -45.98 -17.02 37.19
CA PRO A 108 -47.07 -16.22 36.67
C PRO A 108 -46.67 -15.15 35.64
N ALA A 109 -45.38 -14.80 35.58
CA ALA A 109 -44.83 -13.88 34.58
C ALA A 109 -44.46 -14.59 33.27
N GLY A 110 -44.49 -15.93 33.23
CA GLY A 110 -44.16 -16.77 32.08
C GLY A 110 -42.70 -17.24 32.04
N SER A 111 -41.91 -17.01 33.08
CA SER A 111 -40.51 -17.45 33.16
C SER A 111 -40.42 -18.93 33.51
N VAL A 112 -39.56 -19.66 32.80
CA VAL A 112 -39.37 -21.10 32.96
C VAL A 112 -38.17 -21.40 33.85
N GLY A 113 -38.38 -22.14 34.93
CA GLY A 113 -37.33 -22.72 35.75
C GLY A 113 -37.15 -24.21 35.43
N ILE A 114 -35.93 -24.64 35.07
CA ILE A 114 -35.61 -26.07 34.96
C ILE A 114 -34.72 -26.44 36.14
N GLY A 115 -35.25 -27.24 37.08
CA GLY A 115 -34.58 -27.61 38.32
C GLY A 115 -34.47 -26.49 39.37
N THR A 116 -35.12 -25.34 39.16
CA THR A 116 -35.15 -24.20 40.08
C THR A 116 -36.58 -23.66 40.25
N THR A 117 -36.87 -23.12 41.43
CA THR A 117 -38.19 -22.55 41.80
C THR A 117 -38.22 -21.03 41.80
N THR A 118 -37.09 -20.38 41.49
CA THR A 118 -36.96 -18.92 41.47
C THR A 118 -36.37 -18.46 40.14
N PRO A 119 -37.11 -18.61 39.02
CA PRO A 119 -36.62 -18.12 37.74
C PRO A 119 -36.57 -16.58 37.75
N GLY A 120 -35.37 -16.02 37.61
CA GLY A 120 -35.15 -14.58 37.52
C GLY A 120 -35.19 -14.03 36.10
N PHE A 121 -35.17 -14.93 35.10
CA PHE A 121 -35.15 -14.65 33.67
C PHE A 121 -36.03 -15.68 32.93
N PRO A 122 -36.43 -15.41 31.66
CA PRO A 122 -37.36 -16.26 30.91
C PRO A 122 -37.01 -17.75 30.85
N LEU A 123 -35.72 -18.11 30.91
CA LEU A 123 -35.25 -19.47 31.18
C LEU A 123 -34.15 -19.44 32.23
N THR A 124 -34.35 -20.11 33.35
CA THR A 124 -33.40 -20.12 34.47
C THR A 124 -33.05 -21.55 34.90
N PHE A 125 -31.77 -21.76 35.22
CA PHE A 125 -31.22 -22.99 35.80
C PHE A 125 -30.71 -22.72 37.24
N PRO A 126 -30.45 -23.74 38.06
CA PRO A 126 -29.90 -23.55 39.40
C PRO A 126 -28.54 -22.85 39.37
N ASN A 127 -28.25 -22.06 40.41
CA ASN A 127 -26.95 -21.39 40.60
C ASN A 127 -25.86 -22.38 41.06
N THR A 128 -25.62 -23.39 40.23
CA THR A 128 -24.60 -24.41 40.40
C THR A 128 -23.64 -24.33 39.22
N LEU A 129 -22.35 -24.54 39.45
CA LEU A 129 -21.36 -24.60 38.36
C LEU A 129 -21.54 -25.90 37.55
N GLY A 130 -20.92 -25.94 36.37
CA GLY A 130 -20.98 -27.05 35.42
C GLY A 130 -21.91 -26.79 34.25
N ASP A 131 -22.18 -27.84 33.49
CA ASP A 131 -22.95 -27.78 32.24
C ASP A 131 -24.40 -27.38 32.50
N LYS A 132 -24.97 -26.66 31.54
CA LYS A 132 -26.35 -26.16 31.60
C LYS A 132 -27.19 -26.71 30.44
N ILE A 133 -26.65 -26.68 29.23
CA ILE A 133 -27.36 -27.13 28.02
C ILE A 133 -26.39 -27.96 27.17
N SER A 134 -26.73 -29.23 26.91
CA SER A 134 -26.09 -30.03 25.86
C SER A 134 -26.82 -29.82 24.54
N LEU A 135 -26.06 -29.51 23.49
CA LEU A 135 -26.54 -29.34 22.12
C LEU A 135 -26.33 -30.63 21.29
N TRP A 136 -25.30 -31.41 21.62
CA TRP A 136 -25.04 -32.72 21.03
C TRP A 136 -24.18 -33.58 21.96
N GLY A 137 -24.56 -34.84 22.15
CA GLY A 137 -23.97 -35.76 23.13
C GLY A 137 -24.90 -35.94 24.34
N GLN A 138 -25.22 -37.19 24.67
CA GLN A 138 -26.23 -37.51 25.69
C GLN A 138 -25.65 -37.73 27.09
N SER A 139 -24.38 -38.12 27.19
CA SER A 139 -23.69 -38.38 28.46
C SER A 139 -22.18 -38.22 28.28
N GLY A 140 -21.52 -37.61 29.27
CA GLY A 140 -20.08 -37.36 29.22
C GLY A 140 -19.72 -36.16 28.34
N ASN A 141 -18.68 -36.29 27.52
CA ASN A 141 -18.21 -35.24 26.63
C ASN A 141 -19.29 -34.88 25.60
N HIS A 142 -19.51 -33.58 25.38
CA HIS A 142 -20.59 -33.07 24.54
C HIS A 142 -20.28 -31.65 24.04
N TYR A 143 -21.01 -31.21 23.03
CA TYR A 143 -21.04 -29.80 22.63
C TYR A 143 -22.11 -29.10 23.46
N GLY A 144 -21.77 -27.99 24.11
CA GLY A 144 -22.69 -27.40 25.07
C GLY A 144 -22.35 -26.00 25.57
N LEU A 145 -23.20 -25.56 26.49
CA LEU A 145 -23.09 -24.33 27.25
C LEU A 145 -22.92 -24.68 28.73
N GLY A 146 -21.87 -24.14 29.34
CA GLY A 146 -21.51 -24.38 30.74
C GLY A 146 -21.08 -23.11 31.47
N VAL A 147 -21.01 -23.18 32.79
CA VAL A 147 -20.57 -22.06 33.64
C VAL A 147 -19.63 -22.57 34.72
N GLN A 148 -18.46 -21.94 34.85
CA GLN A 148 -17.51 -22.13 35.95
C GLN A 148 -17.35 -20.81 36.74
N ALA A 149 -16.59 -20.85 37.83
CA ALA A 149 -16.31 -19.65 38.63
C ALA A 149 -15.66 -18.56 37.76
N GLY A 150 -16.43 -17.51 37.45
CA GLY A 150 -15.98 -16.39 36.61
C GLY A 150 -15.83 -16.70 35.12
N LEU A 151 -16.38 -17.82 34.62
CA LEU A 151 -16.20 -18.25 33.23
C LEU A 151 -17.49 -18.79 32.62
N LEU A 152 -17.96 -18.14 31.55
CA LEU A 152 -18.97 -18.69 30.64
C LEU A 152 -18.27 -19.58 29.61
N GLN A 153 -18.83 -20.75 29.33
CA GLN A 153 -18.26 -21.72 28.41
C GLN A 153 -19.21 -21.97 27.23
N ILE A 154 -18.67 -21.86 26.03
CA ILE A 154 -19.16 -22.53 24.82
C ILE A 154 -18.07 -23.54 24.49
N HIS A 155 -18.37 -24.83 24.56
CA HIS A 155 -17.34 -25.86 24.46
C HIS A 155 -17.74 -26.99 23.49
N SER A 156 -16.71 -27.65 22.98
CA SER A 156 -16.79 -28.89 22.22
C SER A 156 -16.53 -30.09 23.12
N ASP A 157 -16.64 -31.29 22.56
CA ASP A 157 -16.49 -32.58 23.23
C ASP A 157 -15.02 -32.97 23.49
N PHE A 158 -14.09 -32.62 22.59
CA PHE A 158 -12.67 -32.95 22.70
C PHE A 158 -11.76 -31.79 22.28
N SER A 159 -10.48 -31.85 22.69
CA SER A 159 -9.47 -30.84 22.35
C SER A 159 -9.10 -30.75 20.87
N ALA A 160 -9.53 -31.68 20.02
CA ALA A 160 -9.35 -31.59 18.57
C ALA A 160 -10.58 -30.97 17.87
N SER A 161 -11.67 -30.77 18.60
CA SER A 161 -12.94 -30.32 18.05
C SER A 161 -13.02 -28.81 18.02
N ASP A 162 -13.46 -28.28 16.89
CA ASP A 162 -13.51 -26.85 16.63
C ASP A 162 -14.86 -26.23 17.05
N ILE A 163 -14.86 -24.91 17.25
CA ILE A 163 -16.06 -24.09 17.40
C ILE A 163 -16.05 -23.05 16.27
N ALA A 164 -17.11 -23.00 15.48
CA ALA A 164 -17.24 -22.08 14.35
C ALA A 164 -18.44 -21.15 14.53
N PHE A 165 -18.29 -19.90 14.07
CA PHE A 165 -19.31 -18.87 14.00
C PHE A 165 -19.53 -18.47 12.54
N GLY A 166 -20.78 -18.22 12.17
CA GLY A 166 -21.17 -18.07 10.78
C GLY A 166 -22.69 -17.99 10.62
N TYR A 167 -23.17 -18.15 9.39
CA TYR A 167 -24.59 -18.02 9.04
C TYR A 167 -25.03 -19.09 8.04
N GLY A 168 -26.34 -19.23 7.84
CA GLY A 168 -26.94 -20.25 6.97
C GLY A 168 -27.59 -21.38 7.77
N THR A 169 -27.63 -22.58 7.19
CA THR A 169 -28.15 -23.79 7.86
C THR A 169 -27.01 -24.74 8.18
N SER A 170 -27.18 -25.67 9.11
CA SER A 170 -26.11 -26.61 9.49
C SER A 170 -25.56 -27.40 8.30
N GLY A 171 -26.40 -27.81 7.34
CA GLY A 171 -25.97 -28.50 6.12
C GLY A 171 -25.36 -27.61 5.03
N SER A 172 -25.41 -26.28 5.21
CA SER A 172 -24.88 -25.29 4.26
C SER A 172 -24.40 -24.06 5.04
N PHE A 173 -23.51 -24.28 6.00
CA PHE A 173 -23.02 -23.26 6.92
C PHE A 173 -21.89 -22.46 6.28
N THR A 174 -22.04 -21.14 6.24
CA THR A 174 -20.99 -20.22 5.83
C THR A 174 -20.24 -19.74 7.06
N GLU A 175 -19.02 -20.23 7.24
CA GLU A 175 -18.13 -19.86 8.32
C GLU A 175 -17.54 -18.46 8.13
N THR A 176 -17.54 -17.66 9.19
CA THR A 176 -16.90 -16.32 9.23
C THR A 176 -15.73 -16.28 10.21
N MET A 177 -15.78 -17.11 11.27
CA MET A 177 -14.73 -17.25 12.27
C MET A 177 -14.72 -18.68 12.83
N ARG A 178 -13.54 -19.17 13.20
CA ARG A 178 -13.38 -20.44 13.91
C ARG A 178 -12.30 -20.36 14.96
N ILE A 179 -12.55 -21.07 16.06
CA ILE A 179 -11.55 -21.43 17.05
C ILE A 179 -11.32 -22.91 16.90
N LYS A 180 -10.11 -23.29 16.50
CA LYS A 180 -9.73 -24.69 16.35
C LYS A 180 -9.48 -25.32 17.71
N GLY A 181 -9.66 -26.63 17.81
CA GLY A 181 -9.34 -27.38 19.03
C GLY A 181 -7.89 -27.18 19.50
N ASN A 182 -6.95 -26.97 18.56
CA ASN A 182 -5.54 -26.67 18.85
C ASN A 182 -5.28 -25.23 19.37
N GLY A 183 -6.32 -24.42 19.51
CA GLY A 183 -6.27 -23.04 20.00
C GLY A 183 -5.96 -21.97 18.95
N ASN A 184 -5.88 -22.31 17.67
CA ASN A 184 -5.73 -21.31 16.61
C ASN A 184 -7.07 -20.65 16.27
N VAL A 185 -7.06 -19.35 16.03
CA VAL A 185 -8.25 -18.57 15.66
C VAL A 185 -8.12 -18.15 14.19
N GLY A 186 -9.10 -18.55 13.38
CA GLY A 186 -9.24 -18.14 11.99
C GLY A 186 -10.39 -17.13 11.84
N ILE A 187 -10.16 -16.02 11.15
CA ILE A 187 -11.21 -15.08 10.72
C ILE A 187 -11.14 -14.98 9.19
N GLY A 188 -12.23 -15.37 8.51
CA GLY A 188 -12.24 -15.50 7.05
C GLY A 188 -11.43 -16.68 6.48
N THR A 189 -10.92 -17.57 7.35
CA THR A 189 -10.22 -18.81 6.97
C THR A 189 -10.57 -19.94 7.93
N ALA A 190 -10.80 -21.14 7.39
CA ALA A 190 -11.03 -22.36 8.16
C ALA A 190 -9.71 -23.13 8.48
N THR A 191 -8.60 -22.69 7.91
CA THR A 191 -7.27 -23.32 8.05
C THR A 191 -6.22 -22.35 8.58
N PRO A 192 -6.40 -21.76 9.78
CA PRO A 192 -5.43 -20.84 10.36
C PRO A 192 -4.08 -21.52 10.58
N THR A 193 -3.01 -20.97 10.00
CA THR A 193 -1.63 -21.49 10.20
C THR A 193 -0.95 -20.92 11.43
N GLU A 194 -1.41 -19.75 11.89
CA GLU A 194 -0.91 -19.05 13.07
C GLU A 194 -1.93 -19.02 14.23
N LYS A 195 -1.52 -18.51 15.39
CA LYS A 195 -2.41 -18.38 16.55
C LYS A 195 -3.64 -17.50 16.27
N LEU A 196 -3.45 -16.44 15.50
CA LEU A 196 -4.51 -15.62 14.94
C LEU A 196 -4.21 -15.41 13.46
N ASP A 197 -5.05 -15.97 12.59
CA ASP A 197 -4.94 -15.84 11.14
C ASP A 197 -6.21 -15.18 10.60
N VAL A 198 -6.05 -14.03 9.94
CA VAL A 198 -7.17 -13.21 9.45
C VAL A 198 -6.99 -12.97 7.96
N VAL A 199 -7.91 -13.50 7.17
CA VAL A 199 -8.01 -13.17 5.73
C VAL A 199 -8.75 -11.85 5.60
N GLY A 200 -8.01 -10.76 5.70
CA GLY A 200 -8.56 -9.40 5.63
C GLY A 200 -7.67 -8.38 6.36
N ARG A 201 -8.16 -7.14 6.47
CA ARG A 201 -7.47 -6.09 7.21
C ARG A 201 -7.76 -6.19 8.70
N ILE A 202 -6.72 -6.11 9.53
CA ILE A 202 -6.83 -5.98 10.99
C ILE A 202 -6.46 -4.54 11.37
N ASN A 203 -7.26 -3.89 12.21
CA ASN A 203 -6.90 -2.62 12.82
C ASN A 203 -6.44 -2.88 14.26
N VAL A 204 -5.13 -2.80 14.51
CA VAL A 204 -4.55 -2.97 15.85
C VAL A 204 -3.88 -1.66 16.27
N ALA A 205 -4.39 -1.04 17.33
CA ALA A 205 -3.79 0.16 17.91
C ALA A 205 -2.76 -0.23 18.99
N GLY A 206 -1.55 0.33 18.91
CA GLY A 206 -0.56 0.26 20.00
C GLY A 206 0.29 -1.02 20.07
N VAL A 207 0.63 -1.64 18.94
CA VAL A 207 1.58 -2.77 18.93
C VAL A 207 3.02 -2.25 19.08
N GLU A 208 3.50 -2.16 20.32
CA GLU A 208 4.95 -2.20 20.58
C GLU A 208 5.37 -3.68 20.61
N ALA A 209 5.91 -4.18 19.51
CA ALA A 209 6.48 -5.52 19.49
C ALA A 209 7.89 -5.47 20.07
N VAL A 210 8.22 -6.47 20.89
CA VAL A 210 9.62 -6.73 21.25
C VAL A 210 10.32 -7.09 19.94
N ASP A 211 11.20 -6.20 19.51
CA ASP A 211 12.02 -6.40 18.33
C ASP A 211 13.05 -7.49 18.64
N GLN A 212 13.74 -7.37 19.78
CA GLN A 212 14.72 -8.35 20.23
C GLN A 212 14.71 -8.55 21.73
N SER A 213 15.08 -9.76 22.16
CA SER A 213 15.29 -10.07 23.56
C SER A 213 16.44 -11.06 23.76
N GLN A 214 17.27 -10.78 24.76
CA GLN A 214 18.10 -11.77 25.42
C GLN A 214 17.38 -12.15 26.73
N GLU A 215 17.27 -13.44 27.05
CA GLU A 215 16.52 -13.92 28.25
C GLU A 215 17.37 -14.72 29.24
N SER A 216 18.60 -15.09 28.87
CA SER A 216 19.49 -15.87 29.73
C SER A 216 20.54 -14.98 30.41
N TYR A 217 20.91 -15.30 31.66
CA TYR A 217 22.01 -14.66 32.38
C TYR A 217 22.70 -15.62 33.36
N ASN A 218 24.01 -15.45 33.54
CA ASN A 218 24.78 -16.18 34.56
C ASN A 218 25.90 -15.33 35.19
N LEU A 219 26.06 -14.08 34.75
CA LEU A 219 27.17 -13.20 35.14
C LEU A 219 26.69 -11.78 35.41
N ASN A 220 27.57 -11.01 36.06
CA ASN A 220 27.43 -9.60 36.36
C ASN A 220 28.57 -8.83 35.69
N LEU A 221 28.28 -7.84 34.85
CA LEU A 221 29.27 -6.96 34.24
C LEU A 221 29.24 -5.59 34.92
N SER A 222 30.40 -5.10 35.36
CA SER A 222 30.55 -3.78 36.02
C SER A 222 31.47 -2.86 35.21
N GLY A 223 31.10 -1.58 35.05
CA GLY A 223 31.98 -0.56 34.46
C GLY A 223 31.44 0.08 33.18
N PHE A 224 32.31 0.26 32.17
CA PHE A 224 31.98 0.77 30.84
C PHE A 224 31.20 -0.29 30.07
N ILE A 225 29.94 -0.02 29.71
CA ILE A 225 29.04 -1.06 29.22
C ILE A 225 28.35 -0.61 27.92
N TRP A 226 28.72 -1.24 26.80
CA TRP A 226 27.99 -1.15 25.53
C TRP A 226 27.64 -2.54 24.98
N GLN A 227 26.54 -2.61 24.25
CA GLN A 227 26.03 -3.80 23.58
C GLN A 227 25.51 -3.41 22.19
N SER A 228 26.02 -4.07 21.16
CA SER A 228 25.43 -3.98 19.82
C SER A 228 24.26 -4.96 19.68
N PHE A 229 23.29 -4.58 18.87
CA PHE A 229 22.15 -5.40 18.49
C PHE A 229 21.86 -5.18 17.00
N THR A 230 21.45 -6.23 16.30
CA THR A 230 21.00 -6.14 14.90
C THR A 230 19.50 -5.89 14.93
N VAL A 231 18.94 -4.95 14.19
CA VAL A 231 17.50 -4.71 14.17
C VAL A 231 16.78 -5.93 13.60
N GLY A 232 15.76 -6.42 14.30
CA GLY A 232 15.00 -7.62 13.92
C GLY A 232 13.83 -7.34 12.96
N GLN A 233 13.32 -6.11 12.94
CA GLN A 233 12.24 -5.68 12.05
C GLN A 233 12.33 -4.19 11.68
N ASP A 234 11.81 -3.83 10.51
CA ASP A 234 11.70 -2.44 10.07
C ASP A 234 10.71 -1.65 10.94
N GLY A 235 11.06 -0.39 11.27
CA GLY A 235 10.15 0.51 11.97
C GLY A 235 10.86 1.61 12.75
N VAL A 236 10.25 2.02 13.85
CA VAL A 236 10.83 3.00 14.79
C VAL A 236 11.20 2.30 16.09
N LEU A 237 12.50 2.24 16.40
CA LEU A 237 13.00 1.85 17.71
C LEU A 237 12.53 2.89 18.74
N THR A 238 11.61 2.49 19.62
CA THR A 238 10.99 3.38 20.62
C THR A 238 11.61 3.25 22.00
N ALA A 239 12.18 2.10 22.34
CA ALA A 239 12.77 1.89 23.66
C ALA A 239 13.82 0.78 23.68
N VAL A 240 14.68 0.86 24.70
CA VAL A 240 15.59 -0.21 25.12
C VAL A 240 15.32 -0.53 26.58
N GLU A 241 15.28 -1.80 26.93
CA GLU A 241 15.16 -2.31 28.30
C GLU A 241 16.40 -3.09 28.68
N VAL A 242 16.85 -2.94 29.92
CA VAL A 242 17.95 -3.74 30.49
C VAL A 242 17.62 -4.17 31.91
N TYR A 243 18.37 -5.16 32.39
CA TYR A 243 18.16 -5.73 33.72
C TYR A 243 19.39 -5.52 34.64
N PRO A 244 19.39 -4.48 35.49
CA PRO A 244 20.44 -4.24 36.47
C PRO A 244 20.43 -5.23 37.64
N SER A 245 21.61 -5.71 38.04
CA SER A 245 21.83 -6.44 39.31
C SER A 245 22.10 -5.52 40.50
N PHE A 246 22.49 -4.26 40.25
CA PHE A 246 22.74 -3.24 41.28
C PHE A 246 22.32 -1.85 40.76
N SER A 247 21.84 -0.94 41.61
CA SER A 247 20.99 0.17 41.15
C SER A 247 21.29 1.57 41.71
N SER A 248 22.54 1.91 42.01
CA SER A 248 22.89 3.29 42.41
C SER A 248 23.56 4.11 41.30
N ALA A 249 23.46 3.67 40.04
CA ALA A 249 24.06 4.35 38.91
C ALA A 249 23.15 5.39 38.27
N SER A 250 23.75 6.53 37.92
CA SER A 250 23.15 7.52 37.02
C SER A 250 24.17 7.89 35.94
N GLY A 251 23.66 8.34 34.79
CA GLY A 251 24.49 8.59 33.63
C GLY A 251 23.69 8.94 32.39
N THR A 252 24.30 8.70 31.23
CA THR A 252 23.67 8.92 29.92
C THR A 252 23.62 7.61 29.15
N LEU A 253 22.44 7.29 28.61
CA LEU A 253 22.25 6.21 27.65
C LEU A 253 22.30 6.82 26.26
N THR A 254 23.19 6.32 25.41
CA THR A 254 23.29 6.68 24.00
C THR A 254 23.04 5.48 23.10
N ILE A 255 22.48 5.74 21.91
CA ILE A 255 22.39 4.78 20.82
C ILE A 255 23.34 5.25 19.71
N HIS A 256 24.27 4.39 19.31
CA HIS A 256 25.24 4.64 18.25
C HIS A 256 24.89 3.86 16.99
N GLN A 257 25.20 4.45 15.84
CA GLN A 257 25.14 3.76 14.55
C GLN A 257 26.26 2.73 14.44
N GLY A 258 25.93 1.51 14.03
CA GLY A 258 26.91 0.45 13.80
C GLY A 258 27.35 -0.28 15.08
N GLU A 259 28.35 -1.15 14.91
CA GLU A 259 28.93 -1.93 15.99
C GLU A 259 29.89 -1.08 16.84
N GLY A 260 29.79 -1.19 18.16
CA GLY A 260 30.56 -0.40 19.11
C GLY A 260 30.18 1.09 19.17
N ILE A 261 31.01 1.86 19.86
CA ILE A 261 30.76 3.29 20.17
C ILE A 261 31.45 4.27 19.22
N GLY A 262 32.13 3.78 18.18
CA GLY A 262 32.87 4.62 17.23
C GLY A 262 31.99 5.35 16.21
N GLY A 263 30.75 4.90 16.02
CA GLY A 263 29.79 5.51 15.11
C GLY A 263 29.05 6.71 15.70
N THR A 264 28.27 7.37 14.84
CA THR A 264 27.47 8.56 15.16
C THR A 264 26.45 8.27 16.26
N VAL A 265 26.31 9.17 17.23
CA VAL A 265 25.25 9.10 18.24
C VAL A 265 23.92 9.50 17.62
N LEU A 266 22.95 8.58 17.62
CA LEU A 266 21.62 8.73 17.04
C LEU A 266 20.56 9.12 18.07
N SER A 267 20.73 8.70 19.32
CA SER A 267 19.86 9.07 20.44
C SER A 267 20.66 9.21 21.73
N SER A 268 20.24 10.08 22.63
CA SER A 268 20.91 10.35 23.91
C SER A 268 19.90 10.79 24.95
N GLN A 269 19.94 10.19 26.14
CA GLN A 269 19.10 10.57 27.26
C GLN A 269 19.75 10.28 28.62
N PRO A 270 19.42 11.05 29.66
CA PRO A 270 19.85 10.72 31.02
C PRO A 270 19.14 9.45 31.52
N TYR A 271 19.80 8.68 32.37
CA TYR A 271 19.18 7.59 33.12
C TYR A 271 19.52 7.66 34.60
N SER A 272 18.61 7.12 35.42
CA SER A 272 18.85 6.75 36.81
C SER A 272 18.14 5.43 37.10
N PHE A 273 18.82 4.52 37.79
CA PHE A 273 18.22 3.25 38.19
C PHE A 273 17.47 3.40 39.53
N SER A 274 16.29 2.79 39.64
CA SER A 274 15.38 2.94 40.80
C SER A 274 15.30 1.70 41.72
N GLY A 275 16.15 0.69 41.51
CA GLY A 275 16.20 -0.53 42.33
C GLY A 275 16.83 -1.69 41.55
N PRO A 276 17.49 -2.66 42.21
CA PRO A 276 18.10 -3.79 41.52
C PRO A 276 17.06 -4.86 41.18
N ASN A 277 17.39 -5.77 40.27
CA ASN A 277 16.62 -6.97 39.95
C ASN A 277 15.21 -6.71 39.36
N GLN A 278 15.09 -5.74 38.46
CA GLN A 278 13.87 -5.47 37.69
C GLN A 278 14.23 -4.97 36.29
N TRP A 279 13.34 -5.18 35.32
CA TRP A 279 13.48 -4.56 34.00
C TRP A 279 13.33 -3.05 34.11
N VAL A 280 14.25 -2.31 33.49
CA VAL A 280 14.20 -0.85 33.43
C VAL A 280 14.13 -0.44 31.97
N LYS A 281 13.01 0.21 31.59
CA LYS A 281 12.71 0.69 30.24
C LYS A 281 13.19 2.12 30.05
N PHE A 282 13.91 2.33 28.97
CA PHE A 282 14.38 3.63 28.50
C PHE A 282 13.73 3.95 27.16
N THR A 283 12.67 4.76 27.19
CA THR A 283 11.99 5.25 25.97
C THR A 283 12.87 6.29 25.28
N LEU A 284 13.13 6.14 23.99
CA LEU A 284 13.94 7.07 23.22
C LEU A 284 13.15 8.37 22.94
N PRO A 285 13.71 9.56 23.20
CA PRO A 285 12.97 10.83 23.12
C PRO A 285 12.32 11.14 21.77
N SER A 286 12.92 10.70 20.66
CA SER A 286 12.44 10.97 19.29
C SER A 286 12.09 9.71 18.50
N GLY A 287 12.19 8.52 19.13
CA GLY A 287 12.34 7.26 18.41
C GLY A 287 13.56 7.27 17.46
N LEU A 288 13.89 6.12 16.89
CA LEU A 288 14.92 6.00 15.85
C LEU A 288 14.40 5.12 14.72
N TYR A 289 14.35 5.63 13.49
CA TYR A 289 14.04 4.78 12.33
C TYR A 289 15.14 3.75 12.13
N VAL A 290 14.74 2.49 12.01
CA VAL A 290 15.64 1.35 11.89
C VAL A 290 15.15 0.38 10.82
N GLN A 291 16.10 -0.29 10.16
CA GLN A 291 15.82 -1.32 9.16
C GLN A 291 16.38 -2.67 9.60
N THR A 292 15.67 -3.74 9.29
CA THR A 292 16.06 -5.13 9.57
C THR A 292 17.48 -5.39 9.06
N GLY A 293 18.34 -5.92 9.93
CA GLY A 293 19.74 -6.18 9.61
C GLY A 293 20.71 -5.02 9.89
N GLU A 294 20.23 -3.80 10.17
CA GLU A 294 21.11 -2.73 10.65
C GLU A 294 21.64 -3.04 12.05
N ILE A 295 22.91 -2.72 12.30
CA ILE A 295 23.51 -2.87 13.62
C ILE A 295 23.51 -1.50 14.31
N HIS A 296 23.05 -1.47 15.56
CA HIS A 296 23.12 -0.31 16.44
C HIS A 296 23.71 -0.71 17.79
N THR A 297 24.26 0.25 18.52
CA THR A 297 24.91 0.00 19.81
C THR A 297 24.30 0.85 20.91
N MET A 298 23.77 0.20 21.94
CA MET A 298 23.41 0.88 23.19
C MET A 298 24.65 1.03 24.06
N TYR A 299 24.84 2.22 24.63
CA TYR A 299 25.98 2.52 25.50
C TYR A 299 25.52 3.27 26.75
N PHE A 300 25.88 2.73 27.92
CA PHE A 300 25.61 3.33 29.23
C PHE A 300 26.88 4.02 29.74
N ASN A 301 26.91 5.35 29.62
CA ASN A 301 27.96 6.19 30.19
C ASN A 301 27.64 6.52 31.66
N VAL A 302 28.31 5.86 32.59
CA VAL A 302 28.08 6.05 34.04
C VAL A 302 28.74 7.35 34.51
N ALA A 303 27.92 8.32 34.94
CA ALA A 303 28.40 9.59 35.49
C ALA A 303 28.63 9.53 37.00
N SER A 304 27.82 8.75 37.74
CA SER A 304 27.99 8.52 39.17
C SER A 304 27.47 7.16 39.60
N GLY A 305 28.01 6.61 40.69
CA GLY A 305 27.65 5.28 41.21
C GLY A 305 28.32 4.12 40.46
N SER A 306 27.76 2.92 40.60
CA SER A 306 28.25 1.70 39.93
C SER A 306 27.10 1.00 39.21
N LEU A 307 27.26 0.80 37.90
CA LEU A 307 26.30 0.07 37.08
C LEU A 307 26.76 -1.38 36.95
N VAL A 308 25.88 -2.31 37.36
CA VAL A 308 26.07 -3.74 37.17
C VAL A 308 24.88 -4.29 36.41
N LEU A 309 25.09 -4.74 35.17
CA LEU A 309 24.04 -5.37 34.37
C LEU A 309 24.23 -6.89 34.33
N ARG A 310 23.10 -7.60 34.25
CA ARG A 310 23.13 -9.05 34.02
C ARG A 310 23.62 -9.34 32.62
N ALA A 311 24.42 -10.39 32.49
CA ALA A 311 24.98 -10.82 31.22
C ALA A 311 25.06 -12.35 31.11
N SER A 312 25.24 -12.84 29.90
CA SER A 312 25.38 -14.26 29.57
C SER A 312 26.55 -14.51 28.65
N SER A 313 27.37 -15.53 28.96
CA SER A 313 28.34 -16.13 28.04
C SER A 313 27.81 -17.38 27.32
N ALA A 314 26.66 -17.90 27.75
CA ALA A 314 26.17 -19.20 27.31
C ALA A 314 25.38 -19.13 25.99
N ASN A 315 24.87 -17.95 25.63
CA ASN A 315 24.05 -17.74 24.45
C ASN A 315 24.36 -16.37 23.84
N PRO A 316 25.53 -16.18 23.22
CA PRO A 316 25.85 -14.90 22.64
C PRO A 316 24.84 -14.56 21.53
N TYR A 317 24.24 -13.37 21.65
CA TYR A 317 23.31 -12.78 20.71
C TYR A 317 23.97 -12.73 19.32
N PRO A 318 23.46 -13.47 18.31
CA PRO A 318 24.18 -13.70 17.06
C PRO A 318 24.44 -12.45 16.19
N GLY A 319 23.75 -11.34 16.46
CA GLY A 319 23.78 -10.13 15.65
C GLY A 319 24.52 -8.94 16.30
N GLY A 320 25.39 -9.17 17.28
CA GLY A 320 26.07 -8.08 17.96
C GLY A 320 27.26 -8.51 18.79
N VAL A 321 28.09 -7.53 19.13
CA VAL A 321 29.26 -7.68 20.01
C VAL A 321 29.02 -6.83 21.27
N ALA A 322 29.59 -7.24 22.40
CA ALA A 322 29.68 -6.40 23.60
C ALA A 322 31.14 -6.06 23.94
N VAL A 323 31.34 -5.10 24.86
CA VAL A 323 32.64 -4.59 25.38
C VAL A 323 33.74 -5.64 25.53
N SER A 324 33.40 -6.84 25.98
CA SER A 324 34.31 -7.98 26.06
C SER A 324 33.65 -9.14 25.32
N GLY A 325 34.05 -9.38 24.07
CA GLY A 325 33.33 -10.11 23.02
C GLY A 325 32.91 -11.58 23.26
N ASN A 326 32.79 -12.03 24.50
CA ASN A 326 32.25 -13.33 24.90
C ASN A 326 31.03 -13.22 25.85
N PHE A 327 30.47 -12.04 26.10
CA PHE A 327 29.31 -11.85 26.98
C PHE A 327 28.31 -10.89 26.36
N ASP A 328 27.02 -11.19 26.43
CA ASP A 328 25.96 -10.23 26.07
C ASP A 328 25.14 -9.83 27.27
N ILE A 329 24.76 -8.56 27.30
CA ILE A 329 23.90 -8.01 28.33
C ILE A 329 22.48 -8.57 28.17
N LEU A 330 21.77 -8.70 29.28
CA LEU A 330 20.34 -8.97 29.26
C LEU A 330 19.56 -7.72 28.86
N PHE A 331 19.05 -7.68 27.63
CA PHE A 331 18.34 -6.53 27.06
C PHE A 331 17.08 -6.91 26.27
N ARG A 332 16.21 -5.91 26.06
CA ARG A 332 15.15 -5.94 25.05
C ARG A 332 15.12 -4.65 24.25
N THR A 333 14.78 -4.73 22.97
CA THR A 333 14.50 -3.57 22.11
C THR A 333 13.05 -3.59 21.69
N TYR A 334 12.46 -2.41 21.53
CA TYR A 334 11.08 -2.25 21.10
C TYR A 334 11.05 -1.45 19.81
N VAL A 335 10.49 -2.04 18.75
CA VAL A 335 10.27 -1.36 17.48
C VAL A 335 8.77 -1.33 17.23
N THR A 336 8.21 -0.14 17.04
CA THR A 336 6.86 -0.01 16.50
C THR A 336 6.95 -0.18 15.00
N ALA A 337 6.22 -1.14 14.45
CA ALA A 337 6.02 -1.22 13.03
C ALA A 337 5.34 0.07 12.57
N GLU A 338 5.95 0.80 11.64
CA GLU A 338 5.20 1.78 10.85
C GLU A 338 4.29 0.98 9.90
N GLY A 339 3.06 0.70 10.35
CA GLY A 339 1.98 0.23 9.49
C GLY A 339 2.30 -1.00 8.63
N LEU A 340 2.49 -2.17 9.25
CA LEU A 340 2.47 -3.44 8.53
C LEU A 340 1.03 -3.84 8.16
N VAL A 341 0.58 -3.47 6.96
CA VAL A 341 -0.33 -4.30 6.15
C VAL A 341 0.09 -4.24 4.68
N ASN A 342 1.28 -4.78 4.38
CA ASN A 342 1.60 -5.29 3.06
C ASN A 342 2.96 -6.01 3.04
N THR A 343 3.02 -7.13 3.77
CA THR A 343 3.79 -8.31 3.35
C THR A 343 3.14 -8.82 2.07
N GLU A 344 3.70 -8.47 0.92
CA GLU A 344 3.64 -9.13 -0.40
C GLU A 344 4.32 -8.13 -1.38
N ALA A 345 5.62 -8.33 -1.62
CA ALA A 345 6.39 -7.82 -2.76
C ALA A 345 6.23 -6.33 -3.18
N LEU A 346 7.10 -5.43 -2.69
CA LEU A 346 7.56 -4.28 -3.48
C LEU A 346 9.06 -4.02 -3.25
N SER A 347 9.87 -4.87 -3.85
CA SER A 347 11.13 -4.42 -4.46
C SER A 347 10.82 -3.42 -5.58
N ALA A 348 10.39 -2.19 -5.23
CA ALA A 348 10.49 -0.96 -6.02
C ALA A 348 9.71 0.15 -5.31
N ASN A 349 10.43 1.19 -4.88
CA ASN A 349 9.91 2.52 -4.54
C ASN A 349 8.89 3.03 -5.58
N ARG A 350 7.61 2.67 -5.45
CA ARG A 350 6.53 3.22 -6.26
C ARG A 350 5.53 3.87 -5.35
N LEU A 351 5.46 5.20 -5.40
CA LEU A 351 4.25 5.92 -5.01
C LEU A 351 3.11 5.45 -5.93
N SER A 352 2.18 4.66 -5.39
CA SER A 352 0.97 4.22 -6.11
C SER A 352 -0.25 4.92 -5.50
N VAL A 353 -0.82 5.88 -6.21
CA VAL A 353 -2.01 6.63 -5.77
C VAL A 353 -3.18 6.30 -6.68
N ALA A 354 -4.26 5.76 -6.11
CA ALA A 354 -5.53 5.59 -6.79
C ALA A 354 -6.30 6.93 -6.72
N GLY A 355 -6.07 7.83 -7.68
CA GLY A 355 -6.69 9.15 -7.73
C GLY A 355 -5.67 10.28 -7.79
N ASN A 356 -5.97 11.41 -7.13
CA ASN A 356 -5.09 12.58 -7.08
C ASN A 356 -4.13 12.47 -5.88
N ALA A 357 -2.86 12.81 -6.09
CA ALA A 357 -1.90 13.05 -5.02
C ALA A 357 -1.71 14.57 -4.88
N ASP A 358 -2.13 15.14 -3.75
CA ASP A 358 -1.91 16.56 -3.44
C ASP A 358 -0.82 16.69 -2.38
N PHE A 359 0.26 17.38 -2.73
CA PHE A 359 1.42 17.59 -1.86
C PHE A 359 1.49 19.06 -1.49
N THR A 360 1.38 19.35 -0.19
CA THR A 360 1.50 20.72 0.35
C THR A 360 2.96 21.17 0.53
N GLY A 361 3.91 20.23 0.46
CA GLY A 361 5.35 20.46 0.58
C GLY A 361 6.16 19.99 -0.64
N ASN A 362 7.48 20.05 -0.53
CA ASN A 362 8.39 19.56 -1.57
C ASN A 362 8.42 18.01 -1.60
N VAL A 363 8.41 17.42 -2.80
CA VAL A 363 8.50 15.97 -3.03
C VAL A 363 9.93 15.61 -3.43
N GLY A 364 10.59 14.79 -2.61
CA GLY A 364 11.89 14.19 -2.91
C GLY A 364 11.74 12.77 -3.45
N ILE A 365 12.31 12.49 -4.62
CA ILE A 365 12.44 11.12 -5.15
C ILE A 365 13.93 10.78 -5.15
N GLY A 366 14.34 9.88 -4.24
CA GLY A 366 15.74 9.51 -4.02
C GLY A 366 16.59 10.57 -3.30
N THR A 367 15.95 11.52 -2.61
CA THR A 367 16.59 12.48 -1.69
C THR A 367 15.66 12.80 -0.52
N THR A 368 16.20 12.93 0.69
CA THR A 368 15.46 13.30 1.91
C THR A 368 15.41 14.82 2.13
N THR A 369 16.20 15.58 1.39
CA THR A 369 16.29 17.05 1.49
C THR A 369 15.96 17.70 0.14
N PRO A 370 14.68 17.78 -0.27
CA PRO A 370 14.31 18.36 -1.55
C PRO A 370 14.44 19.90 -1.56
N GLU A 371 15.27 20.43 -2.45
CA GLU A 371 15.55 21.88 -2.58
C GLU A 371 14.54 22.62 -3.47
N ARG A 372 13.67 21.86 -4.14
CA ARG A 372 12.59 22.35 -5.02
C ARG A 372 11.34 21.50 -4.82
N ARG A 373 10.20 22.00 -5.29
CA ARG A 373 8.88 21.33 -5.16
C ARG A 373 8.89 19.88 -5.64
N LEU A 374 9.68 19.57 -6.65
CA LEU A 374 10.01 18.20 -7.04
C LEU A 374 11.53 18.12 -7.19
N HIS A 375 12.19 17.32 -6.36
CA HIS A 375 13.63 17.05 -6.43
C HIS A 375 13.83 15.55 -6.69
N VAL A 376 14.20 15.20 -7.91
CA VAL A 376 14.53 13.82 -8.30
C VAL A 376 16.06 13.67 -8.29
N ARG A 377 16.57 12.80 -7.43
CA ARG A 377 18.00 12.48 -7.29
C ARG A 377 18.16 10.97 -7.29
N GLY A 378 18.87 10.42 -8.26
CA GLY A 378 19.23 9.01 -8.29
C GLY A 378 20.48 8.73 -7.47
N ALA A 379 20.61 7.48 -7.03
CA ALA A 379 21.82 6.96 -6.44
C ALA A 379 22.93 6.94 -7.50
N GLY A 380 24.09 7.54 -7.19
CA GLY A 380 25.20 7.68 -8.15
C GLY A 380 25.57 6.34 -8.80
N GLY A 381 25.25 6.19 -10.08
CA GLY A 381 25.44 4.98 -10.89
C GLY A 381 25.17 5.27 -12.38
N THR A 382 25.13 4.25 -13.23
CA THR A 382 24.89 4.38 -14.67
C THR A 382 23.47 4.86 -15.01
N ASN A 383 22.54 4.76 -14.06
CA ASN A 383 21.14 5.12 -14.23
C ASN A 383 20.96 6.65 -14.21
N VAL A 384 20.29 7.15 -15.24
CA VAL A 384 20.07 8.59 -15.43
C VAL A 384 18.98 9.07 -14.51
N ASN A 385 19.18 10.22 -13.85
CA ASN A 385 18.07 10.90 -13.18
C ASN A 385 17.11 11.38 -14.25
N GLY A 386 15.84 10.97 -14.17
CA GLY A 386 14.90 11.38 -15.19
C GLY A 386 13.43 11.13 -14.85
N LEU A 387 12.58 11.76 -15.64
CA LEU A 387 11.14 11.59 -15.64
C LEU A 387 10.75 10.87 -16.93
N ARG A 388 10.19 9.66 -16.80
CA ARG A 388 9.60 8.92 -17.90
C ARG A 388 8.11 9.27 -18.01
N LEU A 389 7.69 9.67 -19.20
CA LEU A 389 6.30 9.91 -19.56
C LEU A 389 5.85 8.82 -20.53
N THR A 390 4.95 7.95 -20.07
CA THR A 390 4.38 6.85 -20.85
C THR A 390 2.92 7.17 -21.19
N HIS A 391 2.53 6.99 -22.45
CA HIS A 391 1.14 7.14 -22.88
C HIS A 391 0.58 5.81 -23.41
N GLY A 392 -0.35 5.20 -22.65
CA GLY A 392 -1.16 4.06 -23.11
C GLY A 392 -0.38 2.75 -23.37
N ALA A 393 -1.05 1.80 -24.01
CA ALA A 393 -0.54 0.45 -24.29
C ALA A 393 0.45 0.36 -25.46
N SER A 394 0.76 1.48 -26.13
CA SER A 394 1.61 1.50 -27.34
C SER A 394 3.11 1.50 -27.05
N GLY A 395 3.53 1.54 -25.78
CA GLY A 395 4.95 1.52 -25.40
C GLY A 395 5.75 2.78 -25.77
N ALA A 396 5.07 3.83 -26.26
CA ALA A 396 5.69 5.11 -26.58
C ALA A 396 6.08 5.86 -25.29
N ASN A 397 7.36 5.79 -24.95
CA ASN A 397 7.92 6.50 -23.80
C ASN A 397 8.73 7.71 -24.26
N TRP A 398 8.50 8.83 -23.59
CA TRP A 398 9.38 10.00 -23.66
C TRP A 398 10.14 10.12 -22.34
N ASP A 399 11.46 10.23 -22.44
CA ASP A 399 12.34 10.33 -21.30
C ASP A 399 12.95 11.74 -21.23
N LEU A 400 12.78 12.38 -20.08
CA LEU A 400 13.45 13.61 -19.70
C LEU A 400 14.62 13.27 -18.79
N LEU A 401 15.84 13.37 -19.30
CA LEU A 401 17.02 12.79 -18.66
C LEU A 401 18.10 13.84 -18.39
N ILE A 402 18.78 13.72 -17.25
CA ILE A 402 19.99 14.49 -16.90
C ILE A 402 21.16 13.53 -16.74
N GLY A 403 22.08 13.55 -17.71
CA GLY A 403 23.16 12.57 -17.86
C GLY A 403 24.25 12.60 -16.78
N GLY A 404 24.49 11.45 -16.15
CA GLY A 404 25.77 11.12 -15.49
C GLY A 404 26.78 10.53 -16.48
N GLN A 405 28.05 10.43 -16.08
CA GLN A 405 29.25 10.11 -16.90
C GLN A 405 29.20 8.82 -17.75
N ALA A 406 28.19 7.96 -17.61
CA ALA A 406 28.15 6.62 -18.19
C ALA A 406 27.23 6.44 -19.41
N ASN A 407 26.50 7.48 -19.82
CA ASN A 407 25.66 7.43 -21.02
C ASN A 407 26.29 8.34 -22.08
N SER A 408 25.94 8.17 -23.35
CA SER A 408 26.45 8.94 -24.52
C SER A 408 26.26 10.47 -24.45
N PHE A 409 25.84 11.02 -23.30
CA PHE A 409 25.54 12.42 -23.01
C PHE A 409 26.08 12.86 -21.63
N PRO A 410 27.41 12.93 -21.44
CA PRO A 410 27.98 13.38 -20.17
C PRO A 410 27.50 14.80 -19.84
N GLY A 411 26.92 15.00 -18.65
CA GLY A 411 26.63 16.33 -18.09
C GLY A 411 25.46 17.11 -18.73
N GLY A 412 24.77 16.54 -19.71
CA GLY A 412 23.72 17.23 -20.46
C GLY A 412 22.28 16.92 -20.03
N PHE A 413 21.35 17.75 -20.50
CA PHE A 413 19.91 17.50 -20.47
C PHE A 413 19.46 16.95 -21.83
N THR A 414 18.61 15.92 -21.85
CA THR A 414 18.09 15.36 -23.09
C THR A 414 16.60 15.02 -22.99
N ILE A 415 15.92 15.16 -24.14
CA ILE A 415 14.58 14.64 -24.38
C ILE A 415 14.71 13.58 -25.47
N ALA A 416 14.41 12.33 -25.12
CA ALA A 416 14.56 11.18 -26.01
C ALA A 416 13.29 10.34 -26.07
N TYR A 417 13.08 9.70 -27.22
CA TYR A 417 12.01 8.73 -27.44
C TYR A 417 12.60 7.31 -27.32
N ASP A 418 12.01 6.49 -26.47
CA ASP A 418 12.43 5.10 -26.25
C ASP A 418 12.14 4.28 -27.52
N GLY A 419 13.19 3.77 -28.18
CA GLY A 419 13.08 2.96 -29.40
C GLY A 419 13.59 3.59 -30.70
N SER A 420 14.06 4.84 -30.70
CA SER A 420 14.76 5.44 -31.85
C SER A 420 16.22 5.75 -31.51
N ALA A 421 17.14 5.37 -32.40
CA ALA A 421 18.56 5.72 -32.30
C ALA A 421 18.82 7.25 -32.45
N THR A 422 17.81 8.01 -32.87
CA THR A 422 17.92 9.46 -33.06
C THR A 422 17.57 10.21 -31.78
N THR A 423 18.60 10.84 -31.19
CA THR A 423 18.42 11.83 -30.12
C THR A 423 17.53 12.97 -30.60
N GLY A 424 16.39 13.18 -29.93
CA GLY A 424 15.48 14.29 -30.20
C GLY A 424 16.15 15.63 -29.95
N LEU A 425 16.17 16.06 -28.69
CA LEU A 425 16.84 17.29 -28.23
C LEU A 425 17.94 16.95 -27.21
N VAL A 426 19.12 17.52 -27.39
CA VAL A 426 20.24 17.43 -26.44
C VAL A 426 20.74 18.83 -26.11
N ILE A 427 20.95 19.12 -24.84
CA ILE A 427 21.63 20.31 -24.34
C ILE A 427 22.84 19.83 -23.54
N ARG A 428 24.06 20.14 -24.03
CA ARG A 428 25.30 19.81 -23.34
C ARG A 428 25.56 20.77 -22.18
N ASP A 429 26.39 20.35 -21.22
CA ASP A 429 26.93 21.21 -20.15
C ASP A 429 27.70 22.43 -20.69
N THR A 430 28.26 22.32 -21.90
CA THR A 430 28.86 23.44 -22.65
C THR A 430 27.85 24.48 -23.13
N GLY A 431 26.55 24.18 -23.06
CA GLY A 431 25.45 24.98 -23.58
C GLY A 431 25.17 24.78 -25.08
N ASN A 432 25.80 23.80 -25.74
CA ASN A 432 25.50 23.45 -27.13
C ASN A 432 24.19 22.65 -27.24
N VAL A 433 23.34 23.02 -28.18
CA VAL A 433 22.04 22.38 -28.45
C VAL A 433 22.12 21.55 -29.73
N GLY A 434 21.81 20.26 -29.63
CA GLY A 434 21.70 19.33 -30.74
C GLY A 434 20.25 18.94 -30.98
N ILE A 435 19.81 18.95 -32.24
CA ILE A 435 18.54 18.35 -32.68
C ILE A 435 18.88 17.27 -33.72
N GLY A 436 18.51 16.02 -33.43
CA GLY A 436 18.87 14.88 -34.27
C GLY A 436 20.35 14.47 -34.18
N THR A 437 21.17 15.14 -33.36
CA THR A 437 22.58 14.82 -33.13
C THR A 437 22.92 14.81 -31.64
N ALA A 438 23.69 13.80 -31.23
CA ALA A 438 24.13 13.62 -29.86
C ALA A 438 25.23 14.60 -29.48
N THR A 439 26.14 14.90 -30.40
CA THR A 439 27.44 15.55 -30.19
C THR A 439 27.53 16.88 -30.95
N PRO A 440 26.75 17.90 -30.56
CA PRO A 440 26.75 19.17 -31.27
C PRO A 440 28.11 19.89 -31.13
N SER A 441 28.76 20.17 -32.26
CA SER A 441 30.03 20.91 -32.34
C SER A 441 29.86 22.43 -32.50
N GLN A 442 28.60 22.88 -32.51
CA GLN A 442 28.17 24.29 -32.58
C GLN A 442 27.12 24.60 -31.50
N ARG A 443 26.89 25.90 -31.24
CA ARG A 443 25.87 26.35 -30.26
C ARG A 443 24.47 25.79 -30.54
N LEU A 444 24.10 25.71 -31.81
CA LEU A 444 22.91 25.00 -32.28
C LEU A 444 23.30 24.20 -33.53
N GLN A 445 23.14 22.88 -33.48
CA GLN A 445 23.34 21.99 -34.62
C GLN A 445 22.09 21.14 -34.84
N VAL A 446 21.61 21.12 -36.08
CA VAL A 446 20.47 20.30 -36.49
C VAL A 446 20.96 19.31 -37.53
N ALA A 447 20.81 18.01 -37.26
CA ALA A 447 20.99 16.97 -38.26
C ALA A 447 19.70 16.88 -39.09
N GLY A 448 19.67 17.58 -40.21
CA GLY A 448 18.51 17.65 -41.11
C GLY A 448 18.12 19.08 -41.47
N ASN A 449 16.89 19.25 -41.96
CA ASN A 449 16.38 20.52 -42.48
C ASN A 449 15.80 21.41 -41.38
N ILE A 450 15.98 22.73 -41.52
CA ILE A 450 15.31 23.75 -40.71
C ILE A 450 14.27 24.45 -41.60
N CYS A 451 12.99 24.27 -41.30
CA CYS A 451 11.91 25.03 -41.93
C CYS A 451 11.44 26.14 -40.99
N ALA A 452 11.87 27.38 -41.23
CA ALA A 452 11.45 28.55 -40.47
C ALA A 452 10.30 29.26 -41.20
N THR A 453 9.16 29.46 -40.53
CA THR A 453 8.03 30.26 -41.07
C THR A 453 8.28 31.77 -40.95
N GLY A 454 9.27 32.17 -40.13
CA GLY A 454 9.81 33.52 -40.04
C GLY A 454 11.25 33.59 -40.53
N THR A 455 12.07 34.43 -39.90
CA THR A 455 13.46 34.68 -40.32
C THR A 455 14.48 34.02 -39.40
N ILE A 456 15.53 33.42 -39.96
CA ILE A 456 16.79 33.11 -39.26
C ILE A 456 17.70 34.34 -39.43
N GLY A 457 17.58 35.30 -38.51
CA GLY A 457 18.23 36.60 -38.64
C GLY A 457 19.64 36.62 -38.06
N ALA A 458 20.58 37.22 -38.79
CA ALA A 458 21.89 37.60 -38.23
C ALA A 458 21.79 38.99 -37.58
N CYS A 459 22.31 39.13 -36.35
CA CYS A 459 22.39 40.43 -35.68
C CYS A 459 23.26 41.40 -36.51
N SER A 460 22.71 42.54 -36.93
CA SER A 460 23.38 43.48 -37.82
C SER A 460 23.17 44.97 -37.44
N ASP A 461 22.76 45.25 -36.20
CA ASP A 461 22.62 46.63 -35.71
C ASP A 461 23.97 47.37 -35.78
N ALA A 462 23.95 48.65 -36.17
CA ALA A 462 25.16 49.46 -36.29
C ALA A 462 25.92 49.55 -34.96
N ARG A 463 25.24 49.49 -33.81
CA ARG A 463 25.86 49.54 -32.48
C ARG A 463 26.68 48.29 -32.14
N PHE A 464 26.48 47.19 -32.87
CA PHE A 464 27.25 45.95 -32.70
C PHE A 464 28.47 45.87 -33.62
N LYS A 465 28.76 46.93 -34.38
CA LYS A 465 29.81 46.96 -35.40
C LYS A 465 30.76 48.13 -35.18
N GLU A 466 32.04 47.87 -35.44
CA GLU A 466 33.11 48.86 -35.52
C GLU A 466 33.93 48.57 -36.79
N HIS A 467 34.73 49.53 -37.26
CA HIS A 467 35.57 49.39 -38.47
C HIS A 467 34.77 48.94 -39.72
N VAL A 468 33.69 49.66 -40.04
CA VAL A 468 32.82 49.34 -41.18
C VAL A 468 33.39 49.92 -42.47
N GLU A 469 33.84 49.06 -43.39
CA GLU A 469 34.39 49.42 -44.70
C GLU A 469 33.62 48.73 -45.86
N PRO A 470 33.58 49.34 -47.06
CA PRO A 470 33.00 48.69 -48.25
C PRO A 470 33.76 47.41 -48.64
N VAL A 471 33.04 46.43 -49.20
CA VAL A 471 33.68 45.20 -49.71
C VAL A 471 34.35 45.51 -51.06
N ALA A 472 35.68 45.58 -51.08
CA ALA A 472 36.45 45.84 -52.29
C ALA A 472 36.81 44.55 -53.06
N GLY A 473 36.90 44.64 -54.40
CA GLY A 473 37.30 43.54 -55.28
C GLY A 473 36.29 42.40 -55.25
N ALA A 474 35.01 42.74 -55.13
CA ALA A 474 33.95 41.77 -54.92
C ALA A 474 33.71 40.92 -56.17
N LEU A 475 33.80 41.51 -57.37
CA LEU A 475 33.62 40.80 -58.64
C LEU A 475 34.72 39.76 -58.86
N GLU A 476 35.98 40.14 -58.70
CA GLU A 476 37.14 39.22 -58.81
C GLU A 476 37.00 38.04 -57.82
N LYS A 477 36.60 38.32 -56.57
CA LYS A 477 36.36 37.28 -55.57
C LYS A 477 35.26 36.32 -56.00
N VAL A 478 34.15 36.81 -56.56
CA VAL A 478 33.05 35.96 -57.04
C VAL A 478 33.47 35.12 -58.24
N GLU A 479 34.28 35.66 -59.16
CA GLU A 479 34.82 34.93 -60.33
C GLU A 479 35.71 33.75 -59.93
N LEU A 480 36.39 33.85 -58.77
CA LEU A 480 37.22 32.76 -58.23
C LEU A 480 36.40 31.66 -57.52
N LEU A 481 35.11 31.89 -57.23
CA LEU A 481 34.25 30.89 -56.58
C LEU A 481 33.68 29.89 -57.59
N ARG A 482 33.72 28.61 -57.22
CA ARG A 482 33.20 27.52 -58.05
C ARG A 482 31.93 26.90 -57.46
N GLY A 483 30.79 27.12 -58.11
CA GLY A 483 29.56 26.39 -57.82
C GLY A 483 29.67 24.93 -58.27
N VAL A 484 29.24 23.99 -57.41
CA VAL A 484 29.32 22.54 -57.67
C VAL A 484 27.98 21.87 -57.36
N THR A 485 27.71 20.75 -58.05
CA THR A 485 26.68 19.80 -57.63
C THR A 485 27.35 18.58 -57.03
N PHE A 486 26.78 18.01 -55.98
CA PHE A 486 27.39 16.91 -55.25
C PHE A 486 26.33 16.03 -54.59
N ASP A 487 26.73 14.78 -54.34
CA ASP A 487 25.98 13.82 -53.53
C ASP A 487 26.70 13.64 -52.19
N TRP A 488 25.95 13.53 -51.10
CA TRP A 488 26.54 13.34 -49.78
C TRP A 488 27.07 11.91 -49.60
N LYS A 489 28.24 11.79 -48.98
CA LYS A 489 28.86 10.51 -48.60
C LYS A 489 28.20 9.90 -47.35
N ARG A 490 26.94 9.49 -47.47
CA ARG A 490 26.12 9.01 -46.34
C ARG A 490 26.66 7.77 -45.65
N GLU A 491 27.27 6.86 -46.41
CA GLU A 491 27.85 5.62 -45.87
C GLU A 491 29.13 5.86 -45.06
N GLU A 492 29.95 6.84 -45.47
CA GLU A 492 31.19 7.20 -44.77
C GLU A 492 30.90 8.03 -43.51
N PHE A 493 29.77 8.75 -43.48
CA PHE A 493 29.41 9.70 -42.42
C PHE A 493 27.95 9.52 -41.94
N PRO A 494 27.57 8.34 -41.42
CA PRO A 494 26.18 8.00 -41.11
C PRO A 494 25.57 8.89 -40.01
N ASP A 495 26.38 9.34 -39.05
CA ASP A 495 25.92 10.13 -37.90
C ASP A 495 25.45 11.55 -38.28
N HIS A 496 25.83 12.04 -39.47
CA HIS A 496 25.44 13.37 -39.95
C HIS A 496 24.06 13.41 -40.59
N GLN A 497 23.47 12.25 -40.92
CA GLN A 497 22.12 12.13 -41.50
C GLN A 497 21.91 13.04 -42.72
N PHE A 498 22.89 13.06 -43.63
CA PHE A 498 22.80 13.89 -44.82
C PHE A 498 21.61 13.49 -45.72
N ALA A 499 21.05 14.47 -46.43
CA ALA A 499 19.96 14.27 -47.38
C ALA A 499 20.36 13.31 -48.52
N GLU A 500 19.38 12.56 -49.05
CA GLU A 500 19.60 11.62 -50.15
C GLU A 500 19.69 12.30 -51.52
N ASP A 501 19.01 13.42 -51.69
CA ASP A 501 18.91 14.11 -52.97
C ASP A 501 20.22 14.82 -53.33
N ARG A 502 20.50 14.90 -54.63
CA ARG A 502 21.64 15.64 -55.16
C ARG A 502 21.54 17.13 -54.81
N GLN A 503 22.60 17.69 -54.25
CA GLN A 503 22.65 19.06 -53.76
C GLN A 503 23.45 19.99 -54.68
N LEU A 504 23.21 21.28 -54.56
CA LEU A 504 23.96 22.38 -55.19
C LEU A 504 24.61 23.24 -54.11
N GLY A 505 25.86 23.63 -54.29
CA GLY A 505 26.54 24.51 -53.34
C GLY A 505 28.00 24.79 -53.67
N PHE A 506 28.81 25.01 -52.63
CA PHE A 506 30.24 25.24 -52.72
C PHE A 506 31.02 24.22 -51.89
N ILE A 507 32.30 24.00 -52.26
CA ILE A 507 33.26 23.31 -51.41
C ILE A 507 33.87 24.31 -50.44
N ALA A 508 33.65 24.13 -49.13
CA ALA A 508 34.03 25.11 -48.11
C ALA A 508 35.53 25.43 -48.11
N GLN A 509 36.40 24.45 -48.38
CA GLN A 509 37.85 24.61 -48.47
C GLN A 509 38.28 25.48 -49.66
N GLU A 510 37.50 25.52 -50.74
CA GLU A 510 37.76 26.39 -51.88
C GLU A 510 37.33 27.82 -51.55
N VAL A 511 36.17 27.98 -50.91
CA VAL A 511 35.66 29.28 -50.46
C VAL A 511 36.59 29.91 -49.42
N GLU A 512 37.13 29.14 -48.48
CA GLU A 512 38.03 29.61 -47.41
C GLU A 512 39.26 30.34 -47.96
N LYS A 513 39.77 29.94 -49.13
CA LYS A 513 40.93 30.57 -49.77
C LYS A 513 40.64 31.97 -50.34
N VAL A 514 39.39 32.24 -50.68
CA VAL A 514 38.96 33.49 -51.34
C VAL A 514 38.25 34.42 -50.35
N LEU A 515 37.35 33.86 -49.54
CA LEU A 515 36.50 34.55 -48.57
C LEU A 515 36.52 33.78 -47.22
N PRO A 516 37.62 33.80 -46.46
CA PRO A 516 37.71 33.06 -45.19
C PRO A 516 36.60 33.47 -44.19
N GLN A 517 36.14 34.71 -44.22
CA GLN A 517 35.12 35.25 -43.32
C GLN A 517 33.70 34.68 -43.52
N VAL A 518 33.43 33.99 -44.63
CA VAL A 518 32.14 33.31 -44.87
C VAL A 518 32.18 31.83 -44.50
N VAL A 519 33.36 31.31 -44.18
CA VAL A 519 33.54 29.92 -43.76
C VAL A 519 33.67 29.86 -42.26
N GLN A 520 32.94 28.92 -41.64
CA GLN A 520 33.05 28.62 -40.23
C GLN A 520 33.67 27.24 -40.05
N ARG A 521 34.53 27.12 -39.04
CA ARG A 521 35.15 25.86 -38.62
C ARG A 521 34.53 25.42 -37.31
N SER A 522 33.97 24.22 -37.28
CA SER A 522 33.44 23.60 -36.06
C SER A 522 34.56 23.01 -35.20
N ALA A 523 34.24 22.70 -33.95
CA ALA A 523 35.20 22.14 -33.00
C ALA A 523 35.76 20.77 -33.42
N ASP A 524 35.02 20.03 -34.23
CA ASP A 524 35.41 18.75 -34.84
C ASP A 524 36.26 18.92 -36.13
N GLY A 525 36.53 20.17 -36.54
CA GLY A 525 37.38 20.49 -37.68
C GLY A 525 36.68 20.59 -39.03
N TYR A 526 35.38 20.25 -39.11
CA TYR A 526 34.61 20.41 -40.34
C TYR A 526 34.37 21.89 -40.67
N LEU A 527 34.17 22.16 -41.97
CA LEU A 527 33.95 23.50 -42.50
C LEU A 527 32.52 23.63 -43.02
N SER A 528 31.88 24.75 -42.74
CA SER A 528 30.55 25.12 -43.25
C SER A 528 30.58 26.52 -43.86
N VAL A 529 29.74 26.76 -44.87
CA VAL A 529 29.62 28.06 -45.55
C VAL A 529 28.37 28.80 -45.07
N ASP A 530 28.54 30.04 -44.64
CA ASP A 530 27.45 30.98 -44.38
C ASP A 530 27.05 31.67 -45.69
N TYR A 531 26.11 31.05 -46.41
CA TYR A 531 25.59 31.59 -47.68
C TYR A 531 24.98 32.99 -47.52
N GLY A 532 24.44 33.33 -46.35
CA GLY A 532 23.88 34.66 -46.09
C GLY A 532 24.93 35.77 -46.21
N ARG A 533 26.17 35.49 -45.79
CA ARG A 533 27.31 36.42 -45.88
C ARG A 533 27.87 36.58 -47.30
N LEU A 534 27.45 35.77 -48.26
CA LEU A 534 27.77 36.02 -49.67
C LEU A 534 26.94 37.17 -50.26
N THR A 535 25.75 37.45 -49.70
CA THR A 535 24.84 38.48 -50.22
C THR A 535 25.50 39.86 -50.37
N PRO A 536 26.22 40.41 -49.36
CA PRO A 536 26.90 41.69 -49.52
C PRO A 536 28.00 41.66 -50.59
N VAL A 537 28.71 40.53 -50.73
CA VAL A 537 29.75 40.35 -51.76
C VAL A 537 29.10 40.37 -53.15
N LEU A 538 27.99 39.64 -53.33
CA LEU A 538 27.24 39.63 -54.59
C LEU A 538 26.69 41.02 -54.93
N VAL A 539 26.20 41.77 -53.94
CA VAL A 539 25.71 43.15 -54.14
C VAL A 539 26.83 44.05 -54.64
N GLU A 540 28.01 44.02 -54.01
CA GLU A 540 29.15 44.83 -54.47
C GLU A 540 29.70 44.34 -55.82
N ALA A 541 29.73 43.03 -56.07
CA ALA A 541 30.14 42.47 -57.36
C ALA A 541 29.22 42.93 -58.52
N ILE A 542 27.90 43.00 -58.28
CA ILE A 542 26.94 43.54 -59.26
C ILE A 542 27.17 45.03 -59.51
N LYS A 543 27.50 45.81 -58.47
CA LYS A 543 27.84 47.23 -58.61
C LYS A 543 29.13 47.43 -59.42
N GLU A 544 30.18 46.67 -59.11
CA GLU A 544 31.44 46.66 -59.86
C GLU A 544 31.21 46.26 -61.33
N LEU A 545 30.47 45.17 -61.59
CA LEU A 545 30.12 44.71 -62.93
C LEU A 545 29.31 45.75 -63.73
N ARG A 546 28.40 46.46 -63.05
CA ARG A 546 27.64 47.56 -63.67
C ARG A 546 28.57 48.71 -64.05
N GLN A 547 29.48 49.09 -63.16
CA GLN A 547 30.44 50.17 -63.42
C GLN A 547 31.36 49.82 -64.60
N ASP A 548 31.85 48.59 -64.68
CA ASP A 548 32.64 48.13 -65.83
C ASP A 548 31.84 48.11 -67.13
N ASN A 549 30.57 47.71 -67.09
CA ASN A 549 29.67 47.80 -68.25
C ASN A 549 29.44 49.25 -68.69
N GLU A 550 29.23 50.19 -67.76
CA GLU A 550 29.07 51.61 -68.07
C GLU A 550 30.35 52.18 -68.69
N ARG A 551 31.52 51.81 -68.15
CA ARG A 551 32.83 52.17 -68.70
C ARG A 551 33.01 51.60 -70.11
N LEU A 552 32.72 50.31 -70.32
CA LEU A 552 32.80 49.65 -71.62
C LEU A 552 31.88 50.31 -72.64
N ARG A 553 30.63 50.61 -72.27
CA ARG A 553 29.67 51.33 -73.14
C ARG A 553 30.16 52.73 -73.48
N SER A 554 30.71 53.47 -72.52
CA SER A 554 31.28 54.80 -72.76
C SER A 554 32.44 54.74 -73.75
N THR A 555 33.41 53.83 -73.53
CA THR A 555 34.53 53.62 -74.46
C THR A 555 34.06 53.21 -75.85
N LYS A 556 33.11 52.28 -75.94
CA LYS A 556 32.56 51.82 -77.22
C LYS A 556 31.76 52.93 -77.93
N ASN A 557 31.01 53.76 -77.20
CA ASN A 557 30.30 54.88 -77.80
C ASN A 557 31.26 55.96 -78.32
N ALA A 558 32.36 56.23 -77.61
CA ALA A 558 33.41 57.13 -78.08
C ALA A 558 34.11 56.58 -79.34
N GLU A 559 34.42 55.28 -79.37
CA GLU A 559 34.98 54.59 -80.54
C GLU A 559 34.02 54.63 -81.74
N ILE A 560 32.73 54.34 -81.53
CA ILE A 560 31.69 54.43 -82.56
C ILE A 560 31.55 55.86 -83.07
N GLN A 561 31.63 56.87 -82.19
CA GLN A 561 31.55 58.27 -82.60
C GLN A 561 32.76 58.66 -83.46
N SER A 562 33.98 58.28 -83.05
CA SER A 562 35.20 58.49 -83.85
C SER A 562 35.08 57.85 -85.23
N LEU A 563 34.62 56.59 -85.31
CA LEU A 563 34.41 55.89 -86.58
C LEU A 563 33.32 56.54 -87.44
N ARG A 564 32.27 57.10 -86.83
CA ARG A 564 31.23 57.84 -87.56
C ARG A 564 31.76 59.15 -88.14
N ASP A 565 32.59 59.86 -87.38
CA ASP A 565 33.21 61.11 -87.82
C ASP A 565 34.18 60.85 -88.98
N GLU A 566 35.04 59.83 -88.88
CA GLU A 566 35.92 59.38 -89.98
C GLU A 566 35.12 58.95 -91.23
N LEU A 567 34.02 58.21 -91.06
CA LEU A 567 33.16 57.81 -92.18
C LEU A 567 32.49 59.02 -92.85
N GLN A 568 32.12 60.03 -92.07
CA GLN A 568 31.53 61.26 -92.58
C GLN A 568 32.57 62.08 -93.35
N GLU A 569 33.79 62.20 -92.84
CA GLU A 569 34.90 62.82 -93.58
C GLU A 569 35.19 62.08 -94.89
N LEU A 570 35.19 60.75 -94.88
CA LEU A 570 35.40 59.94 -96.08
C LEU A 570 34.28 60.17 -97.10
N LYS A 571 33.01 60.21 -96.65
CA LYS A 571 31.85 60.53 -97.51
C LYS A 571 31.96 61.93 -98.10
N ASP A 572 32.39 62.91 -97.32
CA ASP A 572 32.54 64.29 -97.78
C ASP A 572 33.74 64.45 -98.72
N MET A 573 34.82 63.67 -98.57
CA MET A 573 35.88 63.56 -99.58
C MET A 573 35.37 62.91 -100.86
N VAL A 574 34.62 61.81 -100.78
CA VAL A 574 34.03 61.15 -101.96
C VAL A 574 33.08 62.10 -102.69
N ARG A 575 32.24 62.85 -101.95
CA ARG A 575 31.37 63.89 -102.53
C ARG A 575 32.17 64.97 -103.26
N ARG A 576 33.26 65.46 -102.67
CA ARG A 576 34.17 66.42 -103.31
C ARG A 576 34.79 65.83 -104.59
N MET A 577 35.31 64.61 -104.56
CA MET A 577 35.84 63.93 -105.75
C MET A 577 34.79 63.68 -106.84
N SER A 578 33.54 63.44 -106.47
CA SER A 578 32.44 63.29 -107.43
C SER A 578 31.96 64.62 -108.01
N ALA A 579 32.08 65.73 -107.26
CA ALA A 579 31.80 67.07 -107.76
C ALA A 579 32.90 67.56 -108.72
N GLU A 580 34.17 67.22 -108.45
CA GLU A 580 35.31 67.52 -109.34
C GLU A 580 35.34 66.69 -110.64
N LYS A 581 34.49 65.66 -110.77
CA LYS A 581 34.31 64.87 -112.01
C LYS A 581 33.03 65.24 -112.79
N GLY A 582 32.23 66.18 -112.27
CA GLY A 582 30.93 66.57 -112.82
C GLY A 582 30.90 67.90 -113.60
N ASP A 583 32.02 68.62 -113.63
CA ASP A 583 32.36 69.72 -114.57
C ASP A 583 33.56 69.27 -115.41
#